data_AF-A0A9X0HNQ7-F1
#
_entry.id   AF-A0A9X0HNQ7-F1
#
_cell.length_a   1.000
_cell.length_b   1.000
_cell.length_c   1.000
_cell.angle_alpha   90.00
_cell.angle_beta   90.00
_cell.angle_gamma   90.00
#
_symmetry.space_group_name_H-M   'P 1'
#
loop_
_entity.id
_entity.type
_entity.pdbx_description
1 polymer ?
#
loop_
_entity_poly.entity_id
_entity_poly.type
_entity_poly.pdbx_seq_one_letter_code
_entity_poly.pdbx_strand_id
1 'polypeptide(L)'
;MRAELVDILHLFDEVLQELGQPGLLKNPLFAQKPHFDSEFYMPFELAQQSSNAIPIWFELSQSGLTFYLDRTNEIPEWDYKTLMDNPEHVKQTIRNILTAWVLVDYKGQKTVLRLFNECGEQINQFTYWQGIRLNFLKSSTFYLYQPILRCP
;
A
#
# COMPACT_ATOMS: atom_id res chain seq x y z
N MET A 1 13.60 14.57 12.65
CA MET A 1 12.58 13.52 12.46
C MET A 1 12.07 13.14 13.84
N ARG A 2 10.75 13.14 14.06
CA ARG A 2 10.19 12.72 15.36
C ARG A 2 10.29 11.21 15.55
N ALA A 3 10.21 10.77 16.82
CA ALA A 3 10.34 9.36 17.19
C ALA A 3 9.33 8.48 16.46
N GLU A 4 8.07 8.91 16.37
CA GLU A 4 6.99 8.14 15.75
C GLU A 4 7.29 7.85 14.27
N LEU A 5 7.82 8.83 13.53
CA LEU A 5 8.24 8.63 12.14
C LEU A 5 9.41 7.65 12.01
N VAL A 6 10.36 7.70 12.93
CA VAL A 6 11.50 6.78 12.97
C VAL A 6 11.01 5.35 13.23
N ASP A 7 10.07 5.18 14.15
CA ASP A 7 9.51 3.87 14.51
C ASP A 7 8.72 3.27 13.33
N ILE A 8 7.89 4.07 12.66
CA ILE A 8 7.16 3.62 11.45
C ILE A 8 8.12 3.31 10.30
N LEU A 9 9.16 4.13 10.11
CA LEU A 9 10.19 3.88 9.11
C LEU A 9 10.92 2.56 9.38
N HIS A 10 11.21 2.25 10.64
CA HIS A 10 11.81 0.98 11.04
C HIS A 10 10.94 -0.23 10.67
N LEU A 11 9.61 -0.15 10.86
CA LEU A 11 8.69 -1.22 10.45
C LEU A 11 8.75 -1.48 8.94
N PHE A 12 8.83 -0.43 8.11
CA PHE A 12 9.01 -0.57 6.67
C PHE A 12 10.37 -1.16 6.31
N ASP A 13 11.43 -0.67 6.94
CA ASP A 13 12.79 -1.11 6.67
C ASP A 13 12.97 -2.59 7.00
N GLU A 14 12.37 -3.09 8.09
CA GLU A 14 12.34 -4.53 8.40
C GLU A 14 11.69 -5.34 7.27
N VAL A 15 10.51 -4.94 6.81
CA VAL A 15 9.82 -5.64 5.71
C VAL A 15 10.65 -5.62 4.42
N LEU A 16 11.24 -4.48 4.07
CA LEU A 16 12.08 -4.37 2.89
C LEU A 16 13.34 -5.24 3.00
N GLN A 17 13.99 -5.26 4.17
CA GLN A 17 15.16 -6.11 4.41
C GLN A 17 14.83 -7.59 4.33
N GLU A 18 13.68 -8.03 4.88
CA GLU A 18 13.19 -9.41 4.75
C GLU A 18 12.96 -9.81 3.28
N LEU A 19 12.59 -8.85 2.42
CA LEU A 19 12.43 -9.02 0.98
C LEU A 19 13.75 -8.81 0.19
N GLY A 20 14.89 -8.70 0.87
CA GLY A 20 16.20 -8.51 0.26
C GLY A 20 16.41 -7.13 -0.37
N GLN A 21 15.64 -6.12 0.04
CA GLN A 21 15.70 -4.77 -0.47
C GLN A 21 16.40 -3.80 0.51
N PRO A 22 16.95 -2.67 0.01
CA PRO A 22 17.39 -1.58 0.87
C PRO A 22 16.20 -0.98 1.66
N GLY A 23 16.50 -0.38 2.82
CA GLY A 23 15.53 0.41 3.57
C GLY A 23 14.96 1.58 2.76
N LEU A 24 13.77 2.02 3.12
CA LEU A 24 12.86 2.87 2.35
C LEU A 24 13.54 4.14 1.81
N LEU A 25 14.26 4.87 2.67
CA LEU A 25 14.93 6.13 2.27
C LEU A 25 16.06 5.94 1.24
N LYS A 26 16.60 4.72 1.12
CA LYS A 26 17.69 4.38 0.18
C LYS A 26 17.20 3.46 -0.94
N ASN A 27 15.91 3.13 -0.96
CA ASN A 27 15.38 2.15 -1.88
C ASN A 27 15.00 2.82 -3.21
N PRO A 28 15.63 2.46 -4.34
CA PRO A 28 15.37 3.10 -5.63
C PRO A 28 13.96 2.84 -6.17
N LEU A 29 13.21 1.90 -5.60
CA LEU A 29 11.82 1.63 -5.98
C LEU A 29 10.86 2.71 -5.49
N PHE A 30 11.23 3.46 -4.44
CA PHE A 30 10.38 4.46 -3.83
C PHE A 30 10.97 5.86 -3.99
N ALA A 31 10.13 6.81 -4.38
CA ALA A 31 10.46 8.22 -4.44
C ALA A 31 9.72 8.96 -3.31
N GLN A 32 10.47 9.66 -2.48
CA GLN A 32 9.89 10.59 -1.51
C GLN A 32 9.43 11.85 -2.24
N LYS A 33 8.21 12.35 -1.99
CA LYS A 33 7.74 13.60 -2.63
C LYS A 33 8.35 14.82 -1.92
N PRO A 34 9.27 15.57 -2.56
CA PRO A 34 10.09 16.57 -1.88
C PRO A 34 9.31 17.84 -1.47
N HIS A 35 8.11 18.08 -1.99
CA HIS A 35 7.33 19.30 -1.71
C HIS A 35 6.36 19.17 -0.53
N PHE A 36 6.28 17.97 0.03
CA PHE A 36 5.38 17.68 1.14
C PHE A 36 6.12 17.16 2.37
N ASP A 37 7.46 17.01 2.30
CA ASP A 37 8.26 16.51 3.41
C ASP A 37 8.30 17.51 4.58
N SER A 38 8.07 17.00 5.78
CA SER A 38 8.19 17.76 7.02
C SER A 38 8.60 16.84 8.17
N GLU A 39 8.95 17.42 9.32
CA GLU A 39 9.26 16.62 10.52
C GLU A 39 8.06 15.82 11.09
N PHE A 40 6.87 16.02 10.52
CA PHE A 40 5.60 15.40 10.92
C PHE A 40 5.05 14.41 9.89
N TYR A 41 5.58 14.42 8.66
CA TYR A 41 4.93 13.80 7.52
C TYR A 41 5.93 13.52 6.39
N MET A 42 5.96 12.28 5.90
CA MET A 42 6.84 11.79 4.84
C MET A 42 6.05 10.93 3.84
N PRO A 43 5.73 11.47 2.66
CA PRO A 43 5.02 10.73 1.59
C PRO A 43 5.97 10.05 0.61
N PHE A 44 5.61 8.85 0.17
CA PHE A 44 6.38 8.01 -0.76
C PHE A 44 5.51 7.39 -1.83
N GLU A 45 5.96 7.41 -3.08
CA GLU A 45 5.33 6.71 -4.21
C GLU A 45 6.34 5.80 -4.92
N LEU A 46 5.89 4.98 -5.86
CA LEU A 46 6.83 4.23 -6.71
C LEU A 46 7.61 5.19 -7.62
N ALA A 47 8.95 5.12 -7.56
CA ALA A 47 9.83 5.91 -8.40
C ALA A 47 9.73 5.53 -9.89
N GLN A 48 9.49 4.25 -10.18
CA GLN A 48 9.21 3.73 -11.52
C GLN A 48 8.05 2.75 -11.45
N GLN A 49 6.95 3.08 -12.12
CA GLN A 49 5.90 2.09 -12.35
C GLN A 49 6.40 1.12 -13.41
N SER A 50 6.62 -0.15 -13.02
CA SER A 50 6.70 -1.22 -14.00
C SER A 50 5.42 -1.20 -14.84
N SER A 51 5.47 -1.70 -16.08
CA SER A 51 4.35 -1.55 -17.03
C SER A 51 3.02 -2.17 -16.55
N ASN A 52 3.00 -2.91 -15.44
CA ASN A 52 1.78 -3.48 -14.85
C ASN A 52 1.79 -3.55 -13.30
N ALA A 53 2.48 -2.64 -12.60
CA ALA A 53 2.33 -2.52 -11.15
C ALA A 53 1.10 -1.66 -10.81
N ILE A 54 0.45 -1.98 -9.69
CA ILE A 54 -0.62 -1.12 -9.17
C ILE A 54 -0.01 0.23 -8.76
N PRO A 55 -0.62 1.38 -9.11
CA PRO A 55 -0.20 2.65 -8.54
C PRO A 55 -0.32 2.58 -7.02
N ILE A 56 0.78 2.88 -6.32
CA ILE A 56 0.81 2.94 -4.87
C ILE A 56 1.49 4.22 -4.43
N TRP A 57 0.88 4.84 -3.43
CA TRP A 57 1.40 5.97 -2.70
C TRP A 57 1.11 5.70 -1.22
N PHE A 58 1.98 6.13 -0.33
CA PHE A 58 1.76 5.99 1.10
C PHE A 58 2.42 7.13 1.86
N GLU A 59 1.95 7.34 3.08
CA GLU A 59 2.31 8.46 3.92
C GLU A 59 2.67 7.94 5.30
N LEU A 60 3.85 8.34 5.77
CA LEU A 60 4.25 8.16 7.16
C LEU A 60 3.97 9.48 7.87
N SER A 61 3.25 9.47 8.97
CA SER A 61 3.01 10.66 9.78
C SER A 61 3.08 10.34 11.26
N GLN A 62 3.06 11.36 12.11
CA GLN A 62 2.96 11.15 13.56
C GLN A 62 1.65 10.49 13.99
N SER A 63 0.58 10.66 13.21
CA SER A 63 -0.68 9.98 13.50
C SER A 63 -0.68 8.53 13.05
N GLY A 64 0.21 8.12 12.15
CA GLY A 64 0.32 6.73 11.72
C GLY A 64 0.75 6.56 10.26
N LEU A 65 0.23 5.51 9.62
CA LEU A 65 0.61 5.06 8.29
C LEU A 65 -0.63 4.88 7.44
N THR A 66 -0.62 5.48 6.26
CA THR A 66 -1.72 5.40 5.30
C THR A 66 -1.23 4.99 3.92
N PHE A 67 -1.90 4.02 3.30
CA PHE A 67 -1.66 3.60 1.92
C PHE A 67 -2.80 4.03 1.00
N TYR A 68 -2.43 4.37 -0.21
CA TYR A 68 -3.31 4.70 -1.33
C TYR A 68 -2.97 3.75 -2.46
N LEU A 69 -3.94 2.91 -2.84
CA LEU A 69 -3.79 1.89 -3.86
C LEU A 69 -4.73 2.21 -5.03
N ASP A 70 -4.16 2.39 -6.22
CA ASP A 70 -4.86 2.82 -7.43
C ASP A 70 -5.58 4.18 -7.25
N ARG A 71 -6.89 4.17 -6.97
CA ARG A 71 -7.75 5.36 -6.81
C ARG A 71 -8.47 5.35 -5.46
N THR A 72 -8.02 4.54 -4.50
CA THR A 72 -8.61 4.51 -3.17
C THR A 72 -8.23 5.74 -2.37
N ASN A 73 -9.22 6.28 -1.67
CA ASN A 73 -9.00 7.25 -0.61
C ASN A 73 -8.61 6.48 0.66
N GLU A 74 -7.41 5.90 0.77
CA GLU A 74 -6.84 5.35 2.04
C GLU A 74 -7.22 3.91 2.40
N ILE A 75 -6.47 2.92 1.88
CA ILE A 75 -6.49 1.56 2.44
C ILE A 75 -5.14 0.84 2.19
N PRO A 76 -4.53 0.22 3.21
CA PRO A 76 -4.85 0.29 4.65
C PRO A 76 -4.38 1.59 5.34
N GLU A 77 -5.05 1.96 6.42
CA GLU A 77 -4.68 3.04 7.35
C GLU A 77 -4.54 2.45 8.77
N TRP A 78 -3.48 2.83 9.47
CA TRP A 78 -3.28 2.50 10.88
C TRP A 78 -2.85 3.74 11.65
N ASP A 79 -3.49 3.98 12.79
CA ASP A 79 -2.97 4.96 13.73
C ASP A 79 -1.68 4.47 14.40
N TYR A 80 -0.89 5.40 14.94
CA TYR A 80 0.40 5.10 15.54
C TYR A 80 0.30 4.06 16.67
N LYS A 81 -0.78 4.13 17.46
CA LYS A 81 -1.02 3.16 18.53
C LYS A 81 -1.20 1.75 17.97
N THR A 82 -2.00 1.59 16.91
CA THR A 82 -2.24 0.31 16.26
C THR A 82 -0.97 -0.26 15.64
N LEU A 83 -0.12 0.60 15.08
CA LEU A 83 1.20 0.21 14.55
C LEU A 83 2.09 -0.39 15.64
N MET A 84 2.11 0.21 16.83
CA MET A 84 2.93 -0.24 17.95
C MET A 84 2.33 -1.44 18.72
N ASP A 85 1.01 -1.52 18.80
CA ASP A 85 0.31 -2.62 19.48
C ASP A 85 0.34 -3.91 18.63
N ASN A 86 0.40 -3.82 17.30
CA ASN A 86 0.31 -4.96 16.38
C ASN A 86 1.35 -4.93 15.23
N PRO A 87 2.65 -4.76 15.52
CA PRO A 87 3.68 -4.53 14.50
C PRO A 87 3.78 -5.68 13.49
N GLU A 88 3.68 -6.94 13.94
CA GLU A 88 3.77 -8.10 13.04
C GLU A 88 2.62 -8.18 12.03
N HIS A 89 1.40 -7.82 12.44
CA HIS A 89 0.26 -7.79 11.54
C HIS A 89 0.41 -6.71 10.46
N VAL A 90 0.91 -5.55 10.87
CA VAL A 90 1.19 -4.42 9.98
C VAL A 90 2.30 -4.80 9.00
N LYS A 91 3.43 -5.32 9.48
CA LYS A 91 4.54 -5.80 8.65
C LYS A 91 4.07 -6.84 7.63
N GLN A 92 3.26 -7.82 8.06
CA GLN A 92 2.69 -8.81 7.15
C GLN A 92 1.77 -8.16 6.10
N THR A 93 1.00 -7.14 6.46
CA THR A 93 0.14 -6.44 5.50
C THR A 93 0.95 -5.61 4.50
N ILE A 94 1.98 -4.88 4.96
CA ILE A 94 2.91 -4.16 4.08
C ILE A 94 3.57 -5.14 3.12
N ARG A 95 4.09 -6.27 3.63
CA ARG A 95 4.69 -7.33 2.82
C ARG A 95 3.71 -7.81 1.75
N ASN A 96 2.48 -8.14 2.14
CA ASN A 96 1.45 -8.59 1.21
C ASN A 96 1.15 -7.55 0.13
N ILE A 97 1.09 -6.25 0.46
CA ILE A 97 0.86 -5.19 -0.53
C ILE A 97 2.00 -5.14 -1.55
N LEU A 98 3.24 -5.33 -1.10
CA LEU A 98 4.42 -5.26 -1.97
C LEU A 98 4.61 -6.51 -2.84
N THR A 99 4.23 -7.70 -2.34
CA THR A 99 4.52 -8.97 -3.02
C THR A 99 3.31 -9.66 -3.65
N ALA A 100 2.08 -9.20 -3.41
CA ALA A 100 0.89 -9.85 -3.95
C ALA A 100 0.61 -9.47 -5.40
N TRP A 101 -0.01 -10.40 -6.11
CA TRP A 101 -0.80 -10.07 -7.30
C TRP A 101 -2.07 -9.34 -6.87
N VAL A 102 -2.37 -8.21 -7.50
CA VAL A 102 -3.52 -7.39 -7.09
C VAL A 102 -4.56 -7.39 -8.20
N LEU A 103 -5.72 -7.99 -7.93
CA LEU A 103 -6.89 -7.87 -8.79
C LEU A 103 -7.76 -6.72 -8.31
N VAL A 104 -7.97 -5.74 -9.18
CA VAL A 104 -8.88 -4.63 -8.95
C VAL A 104 -10.13 -4.84 -9.80
N ASP A 105 -11.29 -4.93 -9.15
CA ASP A 105 -12.58 -5.14 -9.78
C ASP A 105 -13.49 -3.92 -9.54
N TYR A 106 -13.73 -3.15 -10.60
CA TYR A 106 -14.62 -2.00 -10.58
C TYR A 106 -16.03 -2.42 -10.98
N LYS A 107 -16.95 -2.36 -10.01
CA LYS A 107 -18.38 -2.62 -10.18
C LYS A 107 -19.17 -1.34 -9.94
N GLY A 108 -19.09 -0.45 -10.92
CA GLY A 108 -19.75 0.84 -10.86
C GLY A 108 -19.17 1.76 -9.79
N GLN A 109 -19.81 1.81 -8.63
CA GLN A 109 -19.33 2.59 -7.48
C GLN A 109 -18.57 1.74 -6.47
N LYS A 110 -18.70 0.42 -6.57
CA LYS A 110 -17.95 -0.50 -5.74
C LYS A 110 -16.63 -0.78 -6.42
N THR A 111 -15.56 -0.79 -5.65
CA THR A 111 -14.31 -1.38 -6.09
C THR A 111 -13.86 -2.40 -5.06
N VAL A 112 -13.34 -3.52 -5.56
CA VAL A 112 -12.80 -4.59 -4.74
C VAL A 112 -11.34 -4.81 -5.14
N LEU A 113 -10.42 -4.63 -4.19
CA LEU A 113 -9.04 -5.08 -4.33
C LEU A 113 -8.92 -6.45 -3.69
N ARG A 114 -8.34 -7.41 -4.40
CA ARG A 114 -7.99 -8.73 -3.88
C ARG A 114 -6.51 -8.95 -4.07
N LEU A 115 -5.86 -9.35 -2.98
CA LEU A 115 -4.44 -9.66 -2.96
C LEU A 115 -4.31 -11.18 -3.02
N PHE A 116 -3.48 -11.67 -3.94
CA PHE A 116 -3.18 -13.08 -4.11
C PHE A 116 -1.70 -13.35 -3.91
N ASN A 117 -1.38 -14.45 -3.23
CA ASN A 117 0.00 -14.91 -3.14
C ASN A 117 0.46 -15.56 -4.46
N GLU A 118 1.70 -16.03 -4.50
CA GLU A 118 2.30 -16.66 -5.68
C GLU A 118 1.62 -17.98 -6.07
N CYS A 119 0.96 -18.64 -5.13
CA CYS A 119 0.16 -19.85 -5.36
C CYS A 119 -1.25 -19.54 -5.92
N GLY A 120 -1.63 -18.26 -6.04
CA GLY A 120 -2.95 -17.83 -6.48
C GLY A 120 -4.03 -17.89 -5.39
N GLU A 121 -3.65 -18.05 -4.11
CA GLU A 121 -4.58 -18.01 -2.99
C GLU A 121 -4.87 -16.57 -2.59
N GLN A 122 -6.14 -16.24 -2.35
CA GLN A 122 -6.53 -14.92 -1.89
C GLN A 122 -6.11 -14.74 -0.41
N ILE A 123 -5.17 -13.84 -0.17
CA ILE A 123 -4.63 -13.56 1.17
C ILE A 123 -5.27 -12.33 1.83
N ASN A 124 -5.83 -11.41 1.03
CA ASN A 124 -6.54 -10.25 1.56
C ASN A 124 -7.59 -9.71 0.57
N GLN A 125 -8.58 -8.97 1.08
CA GLN A 125 -9.56 -8.27 0.26
C GLN A 125 -9.96 -6.94 0.90
N PHE A 126 -9.89 -5.87 0.13
CA PHE A 126 -10.42 -4.56 0.48
C PHE A 126 -11.63 -4.24 -0.40
N THR A 127 -12.70 -3.72 0.18
CA THR A 127 -13.92 -3.35 -0.55
C THR A 127 -14.34 -1.94 -0.17
N TYR A 128 -14.56 -1.09 -1.16
CA TYR A 128 -14.99 0.28 -0.94
C TYR A 128 -16.08 0.72 -1.91
N TRP A 129 -16.74 1.82 -1.56
CA TRP A 129 -17.87 2.38 -2.29
C TRP A 129 -17.66 3.89 -2.50
N GLN A 130 -17.71 4.36 -3.74
CA GLN A 130 -17.59 5.77 -4.10
C GLN A 130 -18.97 6.35 -4.51
N GLY A 131 -19.48 7.34 -3.79
CA GLY A 131 -20.66 8.14 -4.20
C GLY A 131 -22.06 7.57 -3.87
N ILE A 132 -23.11 8.21 -4.40
CA ILE A 132 -24.53 7.89 -4.18
C ILE A 132 -25.04 6.93 -5.28
N ARG A 133 -25.67 5.82 -4.88
CA ARG A 133 -26.05 4.69 -5.74
C ARG A 133 -26.96 5.07 -6.91
N LEU A 134 -26.41 5.14 -8.12
CA LEU A 134 -27.18 5.07 -9.37
C LEU A 134 -26.93 3.69 -10.00
N ASN A 135 -27.96 2.84 -9.93
CA ASN A 135 -27.91 1.38 -10.14
C ASN A 135 -28.22 0.91 -11.57
N PHE A 136 -28.21 1.79 -12.57
CA PHE A 136 -28.69 1.42 -13.90
C PHE A 136 -27.53 1.43 -14.89
N LEU A 137 -27.15 0.23 -15.34
CA LEU A 137 -26.11 -0.07 -16.35
C LEU A 137 -24.67 0.17 -15.90
N LYS A 138 -24.02 -0.85 -15.33
CA LYS A 138 -22.58 -0.80 -15.07
C LYS A 138 -21.89 -2.08 -15.54
N SER A 139 -21.03 -1.93 -16.55
CA SER A 139 -20.04 -2.93 -16.93
C SER A 139 -19.03 -3.09 -15.78
N SER A 140 -18.66 -4.33 -15.48
CA SER A 140 -17.53 -4.62 -14.60
C SER A 140 -16.25 -4.54 -15.41
N THR A 141 -15.26 -3.80 -14.93
CA THR A 141 -13.90 -3.84 -15.46
C THR A 141 -12.96 -4.38 -14.40
N PHE A 142 -12.05 -5.25 -14.81
CA PHE A 142 -11.06 -5.84 -13.92
C PHE A 142 -9.66 -5.63 -14.47
N TYR A 143 -8.72 -5.39 -13.57
CA TYR A 143 -7.30 -5.21 -13.87
C TYR A 143 -6.49 -6.08 -12.92
N LEU A 144 -5.58 -6.88 -13.47
CA LEU A 144 -4.66 -7.70 -12.70
C LEU A 144 -3.27 -7.07 -12.76
N TYR A 145 -2.80 -6.59 -11.62
CA TYR A 145 -1.49 -6.01 -11.46
C TYR A 145 -0.49 -7.05 -10.94
N GLN A 146 0.74 -6.92 -11.40
CA GLN A 146 1.88 -7.70 -10.94
C GLN A 146 2.36 -7.21 -9.57
N PRO A 147 3.01 -8.09 -8.78
CA PRO A 147 3.74 -7.69 -7.58
C PRO A 147 4.74 -6.57 -7.85
N ILE A 148 4.88 -5.65 -6.90
CA ILE A 148 5.90 -4.59 -6.94
C ILE A 148 7.27 -5.21 -6.72
N LEU A 149 7.35 -6.11 -5.74
CA LEU A 149 8.51 -6.92 -5.42
C LEU A 149 8.18 -8.39 -5.68
N ARG A 150 9.12 -9.11 -6.27
CA ARG A 150 9.05 -10.58 -6.32
C ARG A 150 9.69 -11.12 -5.06
N CYS A 151 9.11 -12.16 -4.45
CA CYS A 151 9.84 -12.85 -3.40
C CYS A 151 11.11 -13.46 -4.00
N PRO A 152 12.25 -13.40 -3.29
CA PRO A 152 13.48 -14.07 -3.70
C PRO A 152 13.32 -15.59 -3.78
#